data_AF-U2RMA1-F1
#
_entry.id   AF-U2RMA1-F1
#
_cell.length_a   1.000
_cell.length_b   1.000
_cell.length_c   1.000
_cell.angle_alpha   90.00
_cell.angle_beta   90.00
_cell.angle_gamma   90.00
#
_symmetry.space_group_name_H-M   'P 1'
#
loop_
_entity.id
_entity.type
_entity.pdbx_description
1 polymer ?
#
loop_
_entity_poly.entity_id
_entity_poly.type
_entity_poly.pdbx_seq_one_letter_code
_entity_poly.pdbx_strand_id
1 'polypeptide(L)'
;ALRRALDARSRLDRGLEAHVDADTAFHRAIVAAAHNDILAELFDGFVPRLRQSMVEMLRLRPLSDEGADHDAHRALLDAIADRDAVAASRLSRDHLTSMKERLS
;
A
#
# COMPACT_ATOMS: atom_id res chain seq x y z
N ALA A 1 5.92 -3.27 -13.71
CA ALA A 1 5.23 -2.10 -13.14
C ALA A 1 5.35 -2.08 -11.61
N LEU A 2 4.94 -3.16 -10.94
CA LEU A 2 4.96 -3.30 -9.47
C LEU A 2 6.28 -2.95 -8.78
N ARG A 3 7.41 -3.56 -9.18
CA ARG A 3 8.74 -3.24 -8.59
C ARG A 3 9.06 -1.75 -8.62
N ARG A 4 8.85 -1.10 -9.78
CA ARG A 4 9.07 0.35 -9.92
C ARG A 4 8.16 1.18 -9.00
N ALA A 5 6.92 0.75 -8.79
CA ALA A 5 6.01 1.43 -7.88
C ALA A 5 6.46 1.27 -6.41
N LEU A 6 6.94 0.09 -6.04
CA LEU A 6 7.52 -0.14 -4.71
C LEU A 6 8.81 0.68 -4.49
N ASP A 7 9.69 0.77 -5.49
CA ASP A 7 10.91 1.59 -5.44
C ASP A 7 10.60 3.09 -5.34
N ALA A 8 9.47 3.54 -5.92
CA ALA A 8 9.03 4.93 -5.77
C ALA A 8 8.54 5.20 -4.34
N ARG A 9 7.85 4.23 -3.73
CA ARG A 9 7.33 4.29 -2.35
C ARG A 9 8.44 4.42 -1.29
N SER A 10 9.62 3.84 -1.54
CA SER A 10 10.75 3.91 -0.61
C SER A 10 11.40 5.30 -0.50
N ARG A 11 10.98 6.27 -1.33
CA ARG A 11 11.57 7.63 -1.39
C ARG A 11 10.86 8.56 -0.41
N LEU A 12 11.26 8.46 0.85
CA LEU A 12 10.66 9.17 1.99
C LEU A 12 11.07 10.65 2.05
N ASP A 13 12.11 11.04 1.34
CA ASP A 13 12.63 12.41 1.22
C ASP A 13 11.63 13.40 0.60
N ARG A 14 10.59 12.89 -0.08
CA ARG A 14 9.57 13.71 -0.77
C ARG A 14 8.43 14.17 0.14
N GLY A 15 8.47 13.81 1.42
CA GLY A 15 7.46 14.17 2.40
C GLY A 15 6.23 13.27 2.40
N LEU A 16 5.40 13.44 3.42
CA LEU A 16 4.31 12.52 3.74
C LEU A 16 3.28 12.33 2.62
N GLU A 17 2.84 13.43 1.99
CA GLU A 17 1.83 13.34 0.93
C GLU A 17 2.33 12.56 -0.28
N ALA A 18 3.57 12.82 -0.70
CA ALA A 18 4.20 12.09 -1.79
C ALA A 18 4.40 10.61 -1.45
N HIS A 19 4.69 10.29 -0.20
CA HIS A 19 4.75 8.90 0.27
C HIS A 19 3.39 8.20 0.16
N VAL A 20 2.30 8.83 0.62
CA VAL A 20 0.94 8.27 0.49
C VAL A 20 0.51 8.13 -0.97
N ASP A 21 0.88 9.08 -1.83
CA ASP A 21 0.62 9.01 -3.27
C ASP A 21 1.35 7.80 -3.91
N ALA A 22 2.61 7.59 -3.56
CA ALA A 22 3.40 6.45 -4.03
C ALA A 22 2.88 5.12 -3.49
N ASP A 23 2.47 5.07 -2.22
CA ASP A 23 1.85 3.90 -1.58
C ASP A 23 0.55 3.50 -2.29
N THR A 24 -0.31 4.49 -2.55
CA THR A 24 -1.58 4.28 -3.26
C THR A 24 -1.34 3.80 -4.69
N ALA A 25 -0.33 4.36 -5.38
CA ALA A 25 0.06 3.91 -6.72
C ALA A 25 0.58 2.47 -6.74
N PHE A 26 1.31 2.05 -5.70
CA PHE A 26 1.75 0.66 -5.55
C PHE A 26 0.54 -0.29 -5.39
N HIS A 27 -0.40 0.04 -4.51
CA HIS A 27 -1.61 -0.75 -4.31
C HIS A 27 -2.48 -0.81 -5.57
N ARG A 28 -2.63 0.31 -6.29
CA ARG A 28 -3.31 0.33 -7.58
C ARG A 28 -2.65 -0.59 -8.60
N ALA A 29 -1.32 -0.64 -8.63
CA ALA A 29 -0.59 -1.55 -9.52
C ALA A 29 -0.81 -3.03 -9.15
N ILE A 30 -1.02 -3.37 -7.87
CA ILE A 30 -1.41 -4.72 -7.43
C ILE A 30 -2.81 -5.06 -7.96
N VAL A 31 -3.78 -4.16 -7.79
CA VAL A 31 -5.16 -4.37 -8.28
C VAL A 31 -5.16 -4.55 -9.81
N ALA A 32 -4.42 -3.72 -10.53
CA ALA A 32 -4.30 -3.83 -11.98
C ALA A 32 -3.68 -5.17 -12.45
N ALA A 33 -2.81 -5.78 -11.64
CA ALA A 33 -2.22 -7.08 -11.94
C ALA A 33 -3.24 -8.24 -11.87
N ALA A 34 -4.42 -8.02 -11.27
CA ALA A 34 -5.52 -8.98 -11.31
C ALA A 34 -6.26 -8.99 -12.67
N HIS A 35 -5.96 -8.05 -13.57
CA HIS A 35 -6.60 -7.93 -14.88
C HIS A 35 -8.13 -7.90 -14.81
N ASN A 36 -8.66 -7.20 -13.81
CA ASN A 36 -10.10 -7.04 -13.59
C ASN A 36 -10.45 -5.55 -13.51
N ASP A 37 -11.04 -5.04 -14.58
CA ASP A 37 -11.34 -3.61 -14.73
C ASP A 37 -12.34 -3.11 -13.68
N ILE A 38 -13.29 -3.94 -13.26
CA ILE A 38 -14.26 -3.59 -12.21
C ILE A 38 -13.54 -3.36 -10.88
N LEU A 39 -12.55 -4.20 -10.54
CA LEU A 39 -11.76 -4.00 -9.33
C LEU A 39 -10.90 -2.74 -9.42
N ALA A 40 -10.35 -2.45 -10.60
CA ALA A 40 -9.54 -1.24 -10.82
C ALA A 40 -10.37 0.05 -10.71
N GLU A 41 -11.59 0.06 -11.25
CA GLU A 41 -12.53 1.17 -11.15
C GLU A 41 -13.03 1.38 -9.71
N LEU A 42 -13.37 0.28 -9.02
CA LEU A 42 -13.77 0.33 -7.62
C LEU A 42 -12.64 0.94 -6.77
N PHE A 43 -11.39 0.50 -7.01
CA PHE A 43 -10.22 1.05 -6.34
C PHE A 43 -10.08 2.55 -6.57
N ASP A 44 -10.14 2.99 -7.83
CA ASP A 44 -10.07 4.42 -8.17
C ASP A 44 -11.16 5.25 -7.52
N GLY A 45 -12.37 4.70 -7.40
CA GLY A 45 -13.49 5.38 -6.79
C GLY A 45 -13.25 5.76 -5.32
N PHE A 46 -12.51 4.96 -4.55
CA PHE A 46 -12.26 5.24 -3.13
C PHE A 46 -10.89 5.87 -2.82
N VAL A 47 -9.93 5.78 -3.75
CA VAL A 47 -8.57 6.33 -3.58
C VAL A 47 -8.54 7.77 -3.06
N PRO A 48 -9.32 8.74 -3.59
CA PRO A 48 -9.24 10.13 -3.13
C PRO A 48 -9.53 10.29 -1.64
N ARG A 49 -10.55 9.56 -1.14
CA ARG A 49 -10.93 9.60 0.28
C ARG A 49 -9.94 8.82 1.14
N LEU A 50 -9.50 7.66 0.66
CA LEU A 50 -8.48 6.85 1.34
C LEU A 50 -7.18 7.65 1.54
N ARG A 51 -6.70 8.31 0.48
CA ARG A 51 -5.50 9.16 0.52
C ARG A 51 -5.61 10.22 1.61
N GLN A 52 -6.73 10.95 1.66
CA GLN A 52 -6.95 11.98 2.68
C GLN A 52 -6.84 11.38 4.10
N SER A 53 -7.54 10.28 4.35
CA SER A 53 -7.52 9.61 5.66
C SER A 53 -6.13 9.07 6.02
N MET A 54 -5.36 8.54 5.06
CA MET A 54 -4.00 8.07 5.29
C MET A 54 -3.04 9.21 5.65
N VAL A 55 -3.13 10.34 4.95
CA VAL A 55 -2.33 11.53 5.28
C VAL A 55 -2.66 12.02 6.69
N GLU A 56 -3.93 12.13 7.06
CA GLU A 56 -4.36 12.56 8.39
C GLU A 56 -3.88 11.58 9.47
N MET A 57 -4.05 10.27 9.26
CA MET A 57 -3.58 9.22 10.17
C MET A 57 -2.07 9.31 10.41
N LEU A 58 -1.27 9.39 9.35
CA LEU A 58 0.19 9.42 9.45
C LEU A 58 0.74 10.75 10.00
N ARG A 59 0.00 11.86 9.85
CA ARG A 59 0.31 13.13 10.56
C ARG A 59 0.13 12.98 12.07
N LEU A 60 -0.96 12.34 12.50
CA LEU A 60 -1.30 12.21 13.92
C LEU A 60 -0.49 11.11 14.62
N ARG A 61 -0.28 9.99 13.94
CA ARG A 61 0.44 8.82 14.43
C ARG A 61 1.47 8.41 13.37
N PRO A 62 2.67 9.00 13.35
CA PRO A 62 3.74 8.61 12.41
C PRO A 62 4.08 7.12 12.49
N LEU A 63 4.69 6.58 11.42
CA LEU A 63 5.22 5.22 11.45
C LEU A 63 6.32 5.13 12.51
N SER A 64 6.23 4.14 13.39
CA SER A 64 7.28 3.86 14.37
C SER A 64 8.55 3.30 13.72
N ASP A 65 8.39 2.60 12.59
CA ASP A 65 9.47 2.08 11.76
C ASP A 65 9.02 2.08 10.28
N GLU A 66 9.56 3.02 9.50
CA GLU A 66 9.28 3.15 8.07
C GLU A 66 9.91 2.02 7.24
N GLY A 67 11.04 1.47 7.72
CA GLY A 67 11.73 0.34 7.07
C GLY A 67 10.90 -0.94 7.17
N ALA A 68 10.39 -1.24 8.37
CA ALA A 68 9.52 -2.39 8.59
C ALA A 68 8.23 -2.32 7.76
N ASP A 69 7.62 -1.13 7.65
CA ASP A 69 6.46 -0.92 6.79
C ASP A 69 6.82 -1.15 5.31
N HIS A 70 7.93 -0.60 4.83
CA HIS A 70 8.37 -0.83 3.45
C HIS A 70 8.68 -2.31 3.16
N ASP A 71 9.28 -3.03 4.11
CA ASP A 71 9.58 -4.45 3.96
C ASP A 71 8.32 -5.33 3.97
N ALA A 72 7.26 -4.93 4.69
CA ALA A 72 5.96 -5.60 4.57
C ALA A 72 5.38 -5.50 3.14
N HIS A 73 5.55 -4.35 2.48
CA HIS A 73 5.13 -4.17 1.08
C HIS A 73 6.00 -4.96 0.10
N ARG A 74 7.30 -5.09 0.39
CA ARG A 74 8.23 -5.96 -0.36
C ARG A 74 7.80 -7.42 -0.26
N ALA A 75 7.52 -7.92 0.94
CA ALA A 75 7.05 -9.28 1.16
C ALA A 75 5.75 -9.58 0.41
N LEU A 76 4.82 -8.63 0.37
CA LEU A 76 3.59 -8.75 -0.42
C LEU A 76 3.90 -8.85 -1.93
N LEU A 77 4.81 -8.01 -2.44
CA LEU A 77 5.22 -8.07 -3.84
C LEU A 77 5.87 -9.41 -4.18
N ASP A 78 6.73 -9.92 -3.31
CA ASP A 78 7.41 -11.20 -3.52
C ASP A 78 6.40 -12.35 -3.55
N ALA A 79 5.44 -12.38 -2.62
CA ALA A 79 4.35 -13.37 -2.65
C ALA A 79 3.52 -13.32 -3.95
N ILE A 80 3.24 -12.12 -4.47
CA ILE A 80 2.55 -11.95 -5.76
C ILE A 80 3.43 -12.46 -6.92
N ALA A 81 4.72 -12.15 -6.90
CA ALA A 81 5.67 -12.57 -7.94
C ALA A 81 5.81 -14.11 -7.98
N ASP A 82 5.80 -14.74 -6.80
CA ASP A 82 5.85 -16.20 -6.63
C ASP A 82 4.50 -16.89 -6.88
N ARG A 83 3.45 -16.11 -7.15
CA ARG A 83 2.06 -16.58 -7.33
C ARG A 83 1.51 -17.33 -6.10
N ASP A 84 1.99 -17.02 -4.91
CA ASP A 84 1.45 -17.52 -3.66
C ASP A 84 0.27 -16.67 -3.21
N ALA A 85 -0.92 -17.04 -3.68
CA ALA A 85 -2.16 -16.35 -3.35
C ALA A 85 -2.48 -16.38 -1.85
N VAL A 86 -2.07 -17.43 -1.13
CA VAL A 86 -2.34 -17.57 0.32
C VAL A 86 -1.48 -16.56 1.09
N ALA A 87 -0.18 -16.52 0.79
CA ALA A 87 0.73 -15.56 1.40
C ALA A 87 0.35 -14.12 1.05
N ALA A 88 0.09 -13.81 -0.22
CA ALA A 88 -0.30 -12.46 -0.64
C ALA A 88 -1.59 -12.00 0.07
N SER A 89 -2.58 -12.87 0.17
CA SER A 89 -3.85 -12.57 0.85
C SER A 89 -3.65 -12.37 2.36
N ARG A 90 -2.81 -13.18 3.00
CA ARG A 90 -2.48 -13.03 4.43
C ARG A 90 -1.73 -11.71 4.68
N LEU A 91 -0.65 -11.45 3.96
CA LEU A 91 0.17 -10.24 4.11
C LEU A 91 -0.64 -8.96 3.90
N SER A 92 -1.53 -8.95 2.90
CA SER A 92 -2.43 -7.81 2.67
C SER A 92 -3.40 -7.58 3.86
N ARG A 93 -3.96 -8.65 4.43
CA ARG A 93 -4.83 -8.54 5.63
C ARG A 93 -4.06 -8.10 6.88
N ASP A 94 -2.86 -8.60 7.07
CA ASP A 94 -2.01 -8.24 8.20
C ASP A 94 -1.68 -6.72 8.14
N HIS A 95 -1.38 -6.20 6.95
CA HIS A 95 -1.18 -4.77 6.72
C HIS A 95 -2.42 -3.93 7.05
N LEU A 96 -3.61 -4.33 6.57
CA LEU A 96 -4.85 -3.60 6.89
C LEU A 96 -5.22 -3.64 8.37
N THR A 97 -4.94 -4.76 9.04
CA THR A 97 -5.16 -4.91 10.49
C THR A 97 -4.28 -3.94 11.27
N SER A 98 -2.98 -3.84 10.92
CA SER A 98 -2.08 -2.92 11.60
C SER A 98 -2.47 -1.45 11.38
N MET A 99 -2.97 -1.09 10.20
CA MET A 99 -3.52 0.24 9.95
C MET A 99 -4.76 0.53 10.81
N LYS A 100 -5.67 -0.43 10.93
CA LYS A 100 -6.88 -0.29 11.76
C LYS A 100 -6.53 -0.08 13.23
N GLU A 101 -5.57 -0.83 13.75
CA GLU A 101 -5.10 -0.69 15.14
C GLU A 101 -4.49 0.69 15.41
N ARG A 102 -3.98 1.37 14.37
CA ARG A 102 -3.48 2.76 14.45
C ARG A 102 -4.58 3.82 14.48
N LEU A 103 -5.82 3.46 14.15
CA LEU A 103 -6.98 4.33 14.21
C LEU A 103 -7.82 4.13 15.47
N SER A 104 -7.55 3.06 16.24
CA SER A 104 -8.11 2.81 17.56
C SER A 104 -7.27 3.47 18.66
#